data_AF-A0A6P2A6Y3-F1
#
_entry.id   AF-A0A6P2A6Y3-F1
#
_cell.length_a   1.000
_cell.length_b   1.000
_cell.length_c   1.000
_cell.angle_alpha   90.00
_cell.angle_beta   90.00
_cell.angle_gamma   90.00
#
_symmetry.space_group_name_H-M   'P 1'
#
loop_
_entity.id
_entity.type
_entity.pdbx_description
1 polymer ?
#
loop_
_entity_poly.entity_id
_entity_poly.type
_entity_poly.pdbx_seq_one_letter_code
_entity_poly.pdbx_strand_id
1 'polypeptide(L)'
;MNKIIAWIDRTPVWLFVLLVATLGLSPWVPEPHIVEKIRWLFQGELTRPLDIFDLVMHAVPWLLLGIKLTREVWLEYAPRPPAPKPAEPSREE
;
A
#
# COMPACT_ATOMS: atom_id res chain seq x y z
N MET A 1 13.21 -12.10 5.74
CA MET A 1 12.50 -11.08 4.94
C MET A 1 11.07 -11.54 4.74
N ASN A 2 10.06 -10.72 5.08
CA ASN A 2 8.66 -11.10 4.84
C ASN A 2 8.41 -11.24 3.34
N LYS A 3 8.06 -12.44 2.87
CA LYS A 3 7.86 -12.75 1.44
C LYS A 3 6.82 -11.84 0.78
N ILE A 4 5.79 -11.43 1.53
CA ILE A 4 4.73 -10.54 1.07
C ILE A 4 5.29 -9.15 0.71
N ILE A 5 6.14 -8.60 1.57
CA ILE A 5 6.71 -7.26 1.38
C ILE A 5 7.63 -7.22 0.16
N ALA A 6 8.48 -8.24 0.00
CA ALA A 6 9.34 -8.36 -1.18
C ALA A 6 8.53 -8.47 -2.49
N TRP A 7 7.36 -9.12 -2.44
CA TRP A 7 6.46 -9.20 -3.58
C TRP A 7 5.80 -7.86 -3.90
N ILE A 8 5.36 -7.09 -2.88
CA ILE A 8 4.82 -5.73 -3.09
C ILE A 8 5.89 -4.84 -3.74
N ASP A 9 7.13 -4.90 -3.24
CA ASP A 9 8.23 -4.09 -3.74
C ASP A 9 8.57 -4.39 -5.20
N ARG A 10 8.53 -5.66 -5.63
CA ARG A 10 8.79 -6.02 -7.04
C ARG A 10 7.64 -5.66 -7.98
N THR A 11 6.42 -5.52 -7.45
CA THR A 11 5.22 -5.35 -8.26
C THR A 11 5.11 -3.89 -8.71
N PRO A 12 4.87 -3.61 -10.00
CA PRO A 12 4.81 -2.24 -10.48
C PRO A 12 3.59 -1.49 -9.93
N VAL A 13 3.78 -0.20 -9.61
CA VAL A 13 2.76 0.67 -8.98
C VAL A 13 1.46 0.72 -9.80
N TRP A 14 1.56 0.73 -11.13
CA TRP A 14 0.38 0.82 -12.01
C TRP A 14 -0.60 -0.33 -11.82
N LEU A 15 -0.16 -1.53 -11.42
CA LEU A 15 -1.06 -2.65 -11.13
C LEU A 15 -1.92 -2.36 -9.91
N PHE A 16 -1.34 -1.78 -8.85
CA PHE A 16 -2.10 -1.38 -7.67
C PHE A 16 -3.06 -0.23 -7.98
N VAL A 17 -2.64 0.73 -8.81
CA VAL A 17 -3.53 1.80 -9.29
C VAL A 17 -4.70 1.22 -10.10
N LEU A 18 -4.45 0.23 -10.97
CA LEU A 18 -5.50 -0.43 -11.74
C LEU A 18 -6.47 -1.20 -10.83
N LEU A 19 -5.98 -1.88 -9.80
CA LEU A 19 -6.82 -2.55 -8.79
C LEU A 19 -7.69 -1.55 -8.01
N VAL A 20 -7.14 -0.38 -7.64
CA VAL A 20 -7.91 0.68 -7.00
C VAL A 20 -8.96 1.24 -7.96
N ALA A 21 -8.60 1.50 -9.22
CA ALA A 21 -9.51 2.05 -10.21
C ALA A 21 -10.69 1.10 -10.55
N THR A 22 -10.45 -0.21 -10.52
CA THR A 22 -11.46 -1.21 -10.87
C THR A 22 -12.23 -1.72 -9.66
N LEU A 23 -11.54 -2.21 -8.62
CA LEU A 23 -12.16 -2.84 -7.45
C LEU A 23 -12.27 -1.90 -6.25
N GLY A 24 -11.33 -0.98 -6.06
CA GLY A 24 -11.34 -0.07 -4.91
C GLY A 24 -12.34 1.09 -5.04
N LEU A 25 -12.71 1.44 -6.27
CA LEU A 25 -13.59 2.56 -6.61
C LEU A 25 -14.91 2.12 -7.26
N SER A 26 -15.09 0.82 -7.54
CA SER A 26 -16.37 0.33 -8.00
C SER A 26 -17.45 0.49 -6.94
N PRO A 27 -18.71 0.70 -7.34
CA PRO A 27 -19.17 1.33 -8.58
C PRO A 27 -18.92 2.84 -8.55
N TRP A 28 -18.55 3.44 -9.68
CA TRP A 28 -18.17 4.86 -9.74
C TRP A 28 -19.36 5.85 -9.68
N VAL A 29 -20.59 5.38 -9.84
CA VAL A 29 -21.80 6.21 -9.95
C VAL A 29 -22.91 5.58 -9.11
N PRO A 30 -23.69 6.35 -8.32
CA PRO A 30 -23.62 7.81 -8.12
C PRO A 30 -22.54 8.26 -7.11
N GLU A 31 -22.12 7.38 -6.21
CA GLU A 31 -21.03 7.57 -5.24
C GLU A 31 -20.28 6.23 -5.09
N PRO A 32 -18.94 6.22 -4.97
CA PRO A 32 -18.19 4.98 -4.73
C PRO A 32 -18.67 4.26 -3.47
N HIS A 33 -18.92 2.94 -3.55
CA HIS A 33 -19.39 2.14 -2.41
C HIS A 33 -18.51 2.34 -1.17
N ILE A 34 -17.19 2.44 -1.35
CA ILE A 34 -16.27 2.64 -0.23
C ILE A 34 -16.60 3.89 0.60
N VAL A 35 -17.07 4.98 -0.02
CA VAL A 35 -17.41 6.22 0.70
C VAL A 35 -18.71 6.06 1.48
N GLU A 36 -19.71 5.40 0.88
CA GLU A 36 -20.96 5.05 1.56
C GLU A 36 -20.71 4.15 2.77
N LYS A 37 -19.89 3.09 2.62
CA LYS A 37 -19.55 2.19 3.72
C LYS A 37 -18.73 2.87 4.81
N ILE A 38 -17.79 3.75 4.46
CA ILE A 38 -17.03 4.54 5.44
C ILE A 38 -17.98 5.45 6.24
N ARG A 39 -18.97 6.07 5.59
CA ARG A 39 -19.98 6.88 6.27
C ARG A 39 -20.79 6.06 7.26
N TRP A 40 -21.28 4.89 6.85
CA TRP A 40 -22.00 3.98 7.74
C TRP A 40 -21.14 3.46 8.89
N LEU A 41 -19.84 3.24 8.65
CA LEU A 41 -18.90 2.86 9.69
C LEU A 41 -18.80 3.94 10.77
N PHE A 42 -18.68 5.22 10.38
CA PHE A 42 -18.65 6.34 11.33
C PHE A 42 -19.99 6.58 12.02
N GLN A 43 -21.10 6.25 11.37
CA GLN A 43 -22.44 6.36 11.94
C GLN A 43 -22.84 5.17 12.82
N GLY A 44 -22.05 4.09 12.84
CA GLY A 44 -22.38 2.86 13.58
C GLY A 44 -23.47 2.00 12.92
N GLU A 45 -23.85 2.31 11.68
CA GLU A 45 -24.91 1.62 10.93
C GLU A 45 -24.38 0.40 10.14
N LEU A 46 -23.06 0.23 10.09
CA LEU A 46 -22.39 -0.88 9.41
C LEU A 46 -22.50 -2.20 10.20
N THR A 47 -23.71 -2.73 10.29
CA THR A 47 -24.03 -3.91 11.12
C THR A 47 -24.14 -5.21 10.33
N ARG A 48 -24.35 -5.12 9.02
CA ARG A 48 -24.54 -6.30 8.18
C ARG A 48 -23.18 -6.87 7.77
N PRO A 49 -22.94 -8.19 7.93
CA PRO A 49 -21.69 -8.82 7.53
C PRO A 49 -21.30 -8.60 6.07
N LEU A 50 -22.28 -8.55 5.16
CA LEU A 50 -22.06 -8.27 3.75
C LEU A 50 -21.50 -6.86 3.51
N ASP A 51 -21.95 -5.86 4.26
CA ASP A 51 -21.48 -4.48 4.11
C ASP A 51 -20.05 -4.31 4.67
N ILE A 52 -19.72 -5.05 5.73
CA ILE A 52 -18.35 -5.12 6.27
C ILE A 52 -17.43 -5.80 5.26
N PHE A 53 -17.87 -6.91 4.66
CA PHE A 53 -17.12 -7.61 3.62
C PHE A 53 -16.90 -6.70 2.42
N ASP A 54 -17.93 -5.99 1.96
CA ASP A 54 -17.85 -5.03 0.88
C ASP A 54 -16.83 -3.92 1.19
N LEU A 55 -16.86 -3.33 2.39
CA LEU A 55 -15.87 -2.34 2.82
C LEU A 55 -14.44 -2.90 2.78
N VAL A 56 -14.21 -4.10 3.33
CA VAL A 56 -12.89 -4.73 3.35
C VAL A 56 -12.40 -5.01 1.93
N MET A 57 -13.26 -5.56 1.07
CA MET A 57 -12.93 -5.84 -0.33
C MET A 57 -12.50 -4.59 -1.09
N HIS A 58 -13.19 -3.47 -0.89
CA HIS A 58 -12.84 -2.20 -1.51
C HIS A 58 -11.60 -1.56 -0.87
N ALA A 59 -11.39 -1.72 0.44
CA ALA A 59 -10.25 -1.13 1.16
C ALA A 59 -8.91 -1.84 0.88
N VAL A 60 -8.91 -3.14 0.59
CA VAL A 60 -7.67 -3.92 0.35
C VAL A 60 -6.81 -3.32 -0.77
N PRO A 61 -7.33 -2.99 -1.97
CA PRO A 61 -6.58 -2.30 -3.01
C PRO A 61 -5.92 -0.99 -2.54
N TRP A 62 -6.63 -0.18 -1.76
CA TRP A 62 -6.12 1.08 -1.22
C TRP A 62 -4.97 0.86 -0.23
N LEU A 63 -5.09 -0.13 0.65
CA LEU A 63 -4.03 -0.48 1.61
C LEU A 63 -2.76 -0.96 0.89
N LEU A 64 -2.90 -1.81 -0.14
CA LEU A 64 -1.77 -2.29 -0.92
C LEU A 64 -1.06 -1.15 -1.65
N LEU A 65 -1.82 -0.25 -2.28
CA LEU A 65 -1.26 0.94 -2.93
C LEU A 65 -0.55 1.85 -1.93
N GLY A 66 -1.16 2.11 -0.76
CA GLY A 66 -0.58 2.92 0.30
C GLY A 66 0.73 2.35 0.85
N ILE A 67 0.78 1.03 1.07
CA ILE A 67 2.02 0.34 1.48
C ILE A 67 3.10 0.50 0.41
N LYS A 68 2.76 0.25 -0.86
CA LYS A 68 3.71 0.38 -1.97
C LYS A 68 4.29 1.80 -2.04
N LEU A 69 3.44 2.83 -2.05
CA LEU A 69 3.87 4.22 -2.14
C LEU A 69 4.71 4.65 -0.93
N THR A 70 4.29 4.30 0.28
CA THR A 70 5.06 4.61 1.50
C THR A 70 6.45 4.00 1.43
N ARG A 71 6.57 2.78 0.88
CA ARG A 71 7.84 2.10 0.74
C ARG A 71 8.72 2.69 -0.36
N GLU A 72 8.17 3.04 -1.51
CA GLU A 72 8.93 3.73 -2.57
C GLU A 72 9.49 5.05 -2.04
N VAL A 73 8.64 5.86 -1.39
CA VAL A 73 9.06 7.11 -0.73
C VAL A 73 10.13 6.80 0.33
N TRP A 74 9.87 5.85 1.24
CA TRP A 74 10.83 5.51 2.28
C TRP A 74 12.17 5.02 1.72
N LEU A 75 12.19 4.19 0.68
CA LEU A 75 13.40 3.67 0.06
C LEU A 75 14.18 4.75 -0.68
N GLU A 76 13.51 5.74 -1.26
CA GLU A 76 14.15 6.88 -1.93
C GLU A 76 14.75 7.87 -0.93
N TYR A 77 14.09 8.08 0.22
CA TYR A 77 14.57 8.97 1.29
C TYR A 77 15.46 8.26 2.33
N ALA A 78 15.51 6.93 2.34
CA ALA A 78 16.34 6.19 3.29
C ALA A 78 17.80 6.61 3.12
N PRO A 79 18.50 6.99 4.22
CA PRO A 79 19.92 7.33 4.14
C PRO A 79 20.65 6.18 3.45
N ARG A 80 21.27 6.45 2.30
CA ARG A 80 22.20 5.47 1.73
C ARG A 80 23.19 5.13 2.83
N PRO A 81 23.44 3.83 3.10
CA PRO A 81 24.48 3.48 4.04
C PRO A 81 25.76 4.23 3.62
N PRO A 82 26.51 4.78 4.59
CA PRO A 82 27.72 5.53 4.28
C PRO A 82 28.56 4.67 3.34
N ALA A 83 29.11 5.28 2.29
CA ALA A 83 29.96 4.58 1.35
C ALA A 83 31.00 3.75 2.14
N PRO A 84 31.29 2.51 1.72
CA PRO A 84 32.31 1.71 2.39
C PRO A 84 33.55 2.57 2.51
N LYS A 85 34.08 2.71 3.73
CA LYS A 85 35.32 3.46 3.93
C LYS A 85 36.35 2.89 2.94
N PRO A 86 37.10 3.73 2.22
CA PRO A 86 38.20 3.26 1.40
C PRO A 86 39.01 2.27 2.23
N ALA A 87 39.34 1.12 1.65
CA ALA A 87 40.17 0.14 2.33
C ALA A 87 41.42 0.88 2.81
N GLU A 88 41.58 1.00 4.13
CA GLU A 88 42.79 1.58 4.69
C GLU A 88 43.94 0.73 4.13
N PRO A 89 44.93 1.34 3.45
CA PRO A 89 46.03 0.59 2.89
C PRO A 89 46.63 -0.20 4.06
N SER A 90 46.65 -1.53 3.91
CA SER A 90 47.30 -2.42 4.86
C SER A 90 48.68 -1.85 5.10
N ARG A 91 48.93 -1.36 6.32
CA ARG A 91 50.27 -0.96 6.73
C ARG A 91 51.09 -2.23 6.64
N GLU A 92 51.81 -2.37 5.54
CA GLU A 92 52.85 -3.37 5.37
C GLU A 92 53.92 -3.04 6.41
N GLU A 93 53.88 -3.79 7.52
CA GLU A 93 54.92 -3.84 8.56
C GLU A 93 55.88 -5.00 8.28
#